data_AF-A0A015ZCY5-F1
#
_entry.id   AF-A0A015ZCY5-F1
#
_cell.length_a   1.000
_cell.length_b   1.000
_cell.length_c   1.000
_cell.angle_alpha   90.00
_cell.angle_beta   90.00
_cell.angle_gamma   90.00
#
_symmetry.space_group_name_H-M   'P 1'
#
loop_
_entity.id
_entity.type
_entity.pdbx_description
1 polymer ?
#
loop_
_entity_poly.entity_id
_entity_poly.type
_entity_poly.pdbx_seq_one_letter_code
_entity_poly.pdbx_strand_id
1 'polypeptide(L)'
;MATITERISRFLNDILENRQLEKVQKQLEKVQKDASAIQGMRNPSEAVQRVVVRADAYNIRYISNPTERIKQMAVEADPFSIRYIPNASEELKMKAVTDLPDAIQYIANPSESLKWKAVQDKGSAIQYISNPSDSLKWAAVQDDWSSIRYIPDASEKLKMAAVQRNGLAIQYISNPSEELKMAAVQNQGSAIRYILNPSEELKMAAVQNDGSAIQYISNPYEAVKMAAVKNDGLAIEHIYKPSEAVKMAAVQQNPEAILFMEKPSEQVQLAAVSQNGNYIQAIDNPSERVAMVVVNQGGSYIAAIDKPSETIQMAAVKNDGLAIQYISKPSEAVKMAAVQSNGYAIEFISNPTEEMKIEAVKNNAYSIIEMEEPTPSVCKIALEKMYGRPINVAMVEPTELAKKTQILLNNLVGLKFEYRTVYQTYGKAAEEDPLQMSIQEKKDKFRTEMEEKYPGMFQNKTQSTQKDHNTTNLKEQELYSSETKILIGDISSKKEITNLRIKDKITGKTEPLNSNGIRLLDQPSECIEKILSGKKVEFTTNSGKGYLTGLCKTPLGWGLTIGKQIQSSTDSSATL
;
A
#
# COMPACT_ATOMS: atom_id res chain seq x y z
N MET A 1 27.40 -78.05 57.92
CA MET A 1 28.54 -77.33 57.33
C MET A 1 28.12 -76.46 56.14
N ALA A 2 27.41 -76.99 55.13
CA ALA A 2 26.97 -76.20 53.96
C ALA A 2 26.14 -74.93 54.28
N THR A 3 25.30 -74.95 55.31
CA THR A 3 24.40 -73.84 55.70
C THR A 3 25.05 -72.69 56.48
N ILE A 4 26.22 -72.91 57.12
CA ILE A 4 26.93 -71.87 57.88
C ILE A 4 27.84 -71.08 56.94
N THR A 5 28.57 -71.76 56.05
CA THR A 5 29.42 -71.13 55.05
C THR A 5 28.63 -70.20 54.13
N GLU A 6 27.43 -70.61 53.71
CA GLU A 6 26.57 -69.81 52.84
C GLU A 6 25.98 -68.57 53.54
N ARG A 7 25.72 -68.65 54.86
CA ARG A 7 25.31 -67.50 55.68
C ARG A 7 26.46 -66.53 55.95
N ILE A 8 27.67 -67.04 56.18
CA ILE A 8 28.87 -66.22 56.35
C ILE A 8 29.22 -65.50 55.04
N SER A 9 29.17 -66.19 53.89
CA SER A 9 29.39 -65.57 52.58
C SER A 9 28.36 -64.46 52.29
N ARG A 10 27.08 -64.67 52.61
CA ARG A 10 26.05 -63.63 52.48
C ARG A 10 26.34 -62.42 53.38
N PHE A 11 26.63 -62.66 54.66
CA PHE A 11 26.95 -61.60 55.62
C PHE A 11 28.21 -60.80 55.25
N LEU A 12 29.25 -61.48 54.75
CA LEU A 12 30.46 -60.83 54.26
C LEU A 12 30.19 -60.02 52.99
N ASN A 13 29.35 -60.51 52.08
CA ASN A 13 28.92 -59.76 50.90
C ASN A 13 28.13 -58.50 51.29
N ASP A 14 27.18 -58.59 52.23
CA ASP A 14 26.42 -57.44 52.73
C ASP A 14 27.33 -56.36 53.37
N ILE A 15 28.34 -56.78 54.14
CA ILE A 15 29.34 -55.87 54.73
C ILE A 15 30.20 -55.22 53.63
N LEU A 16 30.61 -55.99 52.63
CA LEU A 16 31.41 -55.49 51.52
C LEU A 16 30.61 -54.50 50.67
N GLU A 17 29.33 -54.77 50.40
CA GLU A 17 28.41 -53.85 49.70
C GLU A 17 28.20 -52.55 50.48
N ASN A 18 27.92 -52.62 51.79
CA ASN A 18 27.76 -51.44 52.63
C ASN A 18 29.03 -50.58 52.68
N ARG A 19 30.22 -51.19 52.79
CA ARG A 19 31.50 -50.44 52.73
C ARG A 19 31.73 -49.79 51.37
N GLN A 20 31.31 -50.43 50.27
CA GLN A 20 31.40 -49.82 48.95
C GLN A 20 30.44 -48.64 48.80
N LEU A 21 29.22 -48.75 49.33
CA LEU A 21 28.23 -47.66 49.34
C LEU A 21 28.71 -46.44 50.14
N GLU A 22 29.23 -46.63 51.35
CA GLU A 22 29.80 -45.53 52.16
C GLU A 22 30.96 -44.84 51.44
N LYS A 23 31.83 -45.61 50.78
CA LYS A 23 32.93 -45.05 49.99
C LYS A 23 32.44 -44.18 48.84
N VAL A 24 31.40 -44.62 48.11
CA VAL A 24 30.80 -43.86 47.01
C VAL A 24 30.12 -42.59 47.54
N GLN A 25 29.40 -42.66 48.67
CA GLN A 25 28.78 -41.48 49.30
C GLN A 25 29.82 -40.42 49.68
N LYS A 26 30.93 -40.83 50.31
CA LYS A 26 32.02 -39.91 50.66
C LYS A 26 32.70 -39.30 49.43
N GLN A 27 32.80 -40.05 48.33
CA GLN A 27 33.29 -39.51 47.06
C GLN A 27 32.29 -38.49 46.47
N LEU A 28 30.98 -38.78 46.53
CA LEU A 28 29.92 -37.88 46.07
C LEU A 28 29.93 -36.56 46.85
N GLU A 29 30.01 -36.58 48.18
CA GLU A 29 30.09 -35.37 49.01
C GLU A 29 31.29 -34.48 48.65
N LYS A 30 32.44 -35.10 48.30
CA LYS A 30 33.63 -34.36 47.87
C LYS A 30 33.42 -33.67 46.54
N VAL A 31 32.95 -34.40 45.53
CA VAL A 31 32.76 -33.82 44.18
C VAL A 31 31.59 -32.86 44.08
N GLN A 32 30.61 -32.96 44.99
CA GLN A 32 29.52 -31.98 45.12
C GLN A 32 30.02 -30.62 45.63
N LYS A 33 31.05 -30.61 46.48
CA LYS A 33 31.68 -29.39 46.98
C LYS A 33 32.68 -28.82 45.98
N ASP A 34 33.45 -29.68 45.32
CA ASP A 34 34.45 -29.32 44.32
C ASP A 34 34.62 -30.44 43.28
N ALA A 35 34.19 -30.19 42.05
CA ALA A 35 34.25 -31.16 40.96
C ALA A 35 35.68 -31.58 40.60
N SER A 36 36.69 -30.72 40.85
CA SER A 36 38.10 -31.04 40.58
C SER A 36 38.69 -32.08 41.54
N ALA A 37 38.05 -32.29 42.69
CA ALA A 37 38.45 -33.31 43.67
C ALA A 37 38.44 -34.74 43.10
N ILE A 38 37.78 -34.97 41.96
CA ILE A 38 37.79 -36.25 41.25
C ILE A 38 39.18 -36.65 40.75
N GLN A 39 40.10 -35.70 40.52
CA GLN A 39 41.48 -35.97 40.07
C GLN A 39 42.23 -36.90 41.04
N GLY A 40 41.97 -36.77 42.34
CA GLY A 40 42.58 -37.61 43.38
C GLY A 40 41.90 -38.98 43.56
N MET A 41 40.86 -39.29 42.78
CA MET A 41 40.09 -40.51 42.93
C MET A 41 40.57 -41.58 41.95
N ARG A 42 41.07 -42.70 42.48
CA ARG A 42 41.40 -43.88 41.67
C ARG A 42 40.11 -44.63 41.31
N ASN A 43 39.79 -44.71 40.02
CA ASN A 43 38.59 -45.38 39.47
C ASN A 43 37.28 -44.89 40.12
N PRO A 44 36.88 -43.62 39.93
CA PRO A 44 35.61 -43.10 40.45
C PRO A 44 34.44 -43.87 39.85
N SER A 45 33.41 -44.17 40.65
CA SER A 45 32.20 -44.83 40.15
C SER A 45 31.47 -43.96 39.15
N GLU A 46 30.69 -44.55 38.24
CA GLU A 46 29.91 -43.77 37.25
C GLU A 46 29.02 -42.72 37.93
N ALA A 47 28.44 -43.01 39.10
CA ALA A 47 27.63 -42.05 39.84
C ALA A 47 28.42 -40.78 40.22
N VAL A 48 29.68 -40.94 40.65
CA VAL A 48 30.58 -39.82 40.96
C VAL A 48 30.97 -39.07 39.69
N GLN A 49 31.30 -39.79 38.62
CA GLN A 49 31.61 -39.20 37.31
C GLN A 49 30.44 -38.37 36.75
N ARG A 50 29.20 -38.86 36.89
CA ARG A 50 27.98 -38.15 36.44
C ARG A 50 27.79 -36.82 37.14
N VAL A 51 28.03 -36.75 38.46
CA VAL A 51 27.91 -35.50 39.22
C VAL A 51 28.93 -34.48 38.71
N VAL A 52 30.15 -34.93 38.44
CA VAL A 52 31.23 -34.06 37.93
C VAL A 52 30.90 -33.50 36.54
N VAL A 53 30.46 -34.34 35.59
CA VAL A 53 30.10 -33.89 34.23
C VAL A 53 28.83 -33.03 34.21
N ARG A 54 27.86 -33.29 35.09
CA ARG A 54 26.65 -32.44 35.20
C ARG A 54 26.94 -31.04 35.74
N ALA A 55 28.00 -30.88 36.53
CA ALA A 55 28.41 -29.57 37.00
C ALA A 55 29.01 -28.73 35.86
N ASP A 56 29.83 -29.35 35.01
CA ASP A 56 30.39 -28.77 33.79
C ASP A 56 30.91 -29.91 32.90
N ALA A 57 30.53 -29.91 31.62
CA ALA A 57 30.94 -30.90 30.63
C ALA A 57 32.47 -30.99 30.51
N TYR A 58 33.19 -29.87 30.65
CA TYR A 58 34.64 -29.81 30.56
C TYR A 58 35.36 -30.50 31.72
N ASN A 59 34.67 -30.77 32.84
CA ASN A 59 35.25 -31.51 33.94
C ASN A 59 35.59 -32.96 33.57
N ILE A 60 35.11 -33.47 32.42
CA ILE A 60 35.56 -34.77 31.90
C ILE A 60 37.09 -34.87 31.78
N ARG A 61 37.78 -33.74 31.58
CA ARG A 61 39.25 -33.65 31.57
C ARG A 61 39.93 -34.11 32.87
N TYR A 62 39.19 -34.14 33.97
CA TYR A 62 39.66 -34.53 35.30
C TYR A 62 39.31 -35.98 35.64
N ILE A 63 38.50 -36.64 34.83
CA ILE A 63 38.01 -38.00 35.10
C ILE A 63 39.01 -39.01 34.56
N SER A 64 39.59 -39.80 35.45
CA SER A 64 40.37 -40.97 35.03
C SER A 64 39.41 -42.06 34.51
N ASN A 65 39.63 -42.55 33.29
CA ASN A 65 38.86 -43.64 32.66
C ASN A 65 37.33 -43.39 32.66
N PRO A 66 36.83 -42.32 32.00
CA PRO A 66 35.40 -42.06 31.92
C PRO A 66 34.66 -43.18 31.17
N THR A 67 33.48 -43.60 31.64
CA THR A 67 32.66 -44.59 30.93
C THR A 67 32.11 -44.00 29.63
N GLU A 68 31.73 -44.84 28.65
CA GLU A 68 31.15 -44.36 27.38
C GLU A 68 29.91 -43.47 27.60
N ARG A 69 29.07 -43.82 28.58
CA ARG A 69 27.92 -43.00 28.97
C ARG A 69 28.32 -41.61 29.47
N ILE A 70 29.42 -41.51 30.23
CA ILE A 70 29.94 -40.24 30.73
C ILE A 70 30.52 -39.40 29.60
N LYS A 71 31.24 -40.02 28.67
CA LYS A 71 31.74 -39.38 27.45
C LYS A 71 30.58 -38.81 26.61
N GLN A 72 29.54 -39.61 26.40
CA GLN A 72 28.33 -39.18 25.71
C GLN A 72 27.63 -38.03 26.43
N MET A 73 27.42 -38.14 27.75
CA MET A 73 26.81 -37.08 28.55
C MET A 73 27.59 -35.76 28.48
N ALA A 74 28.93 -35.81 28.43
CA ALA A 74 29.74 -34.61 28.30
C ALA A 74 29.53 -33.94 26.93
N VAL A 75 29.56 -34.71 25.84
CA VAL A 75 29.34 -34.20 24.47
C VAL A 75 27.92 -33.69 24.27
N GLU A 76 26.92 -34.35 24.86
CA GLU A 76 25.52 -33.88 24.85
C GLU A 76 25.32 -32.56 25.58
N ALA A 77 26.08 -32.33 26.64
CA ALA A 77 26.01 -31.10 27.41
C ALA A 77 26.78 -29.95 26.73
N ASP A 78 27.97 -30.22 26.19
CA ASP A 78 28.73 -29.29 25.36
C ASP A 78 29.58 -30.08 24.34
N PRO A 79 29.30 -29.99 23.03
CA PRO A 79 30.06 -30.68 21.99
C PRO A 79 31.55 -30.38 21.98
N PHE A 80 31.98 -29.21 22.44
CA PHE A 80 33.41 -28.86 22.52
C PHE A 80 34.16 -29.65 23.59
N SER A 81 33.46 -30.31 24.52
CA SER A 81 34.08 -31.24 25.48
C SER A 81 34.80 -32.41 24.80
N ILE A 82 34.51 -32.70 23.52
CA ILE A 82 35.22 -33.70 22.70
C ILE A 82 36.74 -33.51 22.73
N ARG A 83 37.23 -32.27 22.89
CA ARG A 83 38.66 -31.92 23.05
C ARG A 83 39.35 -32.63 24.22
N TYR A 84 38.57 -33.05 25.22
CA TYR A 84 39.05 -33.69 26.45
C TYR A 84 38.77 -35.20 26.47
N ILE A 85 38.28 -35.77 25.37
CA ILE A 85 37.99 -37.19 25.22
C ILE A 85 39.00 -37.79 24.24
N PRO A 86 40.21 -38.16 24.70
CA PRO A 86 41.20 -38.78 23.83
C PRO A 86 40.64 -40.10 23.28
N ASN A 87 40.87 -40.35 21.98
CA ASN A 87 40.40 -41.54 21.28
C ASN A 87 38.87 -41.75 21.33
N ALA A 88 38.08 -40.67 21.25
CA ALA A 88 36.62 -40.75 21.08
C ALA A 88 36.21 -41.65 19.89
N SER A 89 35.09 -42.36 20.02
CA SER A 89 34.52 -43.16 18.93
C SER A 89 34.06 -42.26 17.77
N GLU A 90 34.01 -42.81 16.54
CA GLU A 90 33.49 -42.05 15.39
C GLU A 90 32.03 -41.63 15.59
N GLU A 91 31.22 -42.45 16.26
CA GLU A 91 29.83 -42.10 16.62
C GLU A 91 29.78 -40.88 17.53
N LEU A 92 30.64 -40.83 18.55
CA LEU A 92 30.68 -39.70 19.49
C LEU A 92 31.22 -38.43 18.82
N LYS A 93 32.23 -38.56 17.95
CA LYS A 93 32.71 -37.44 17.12
C LYS A 93 31.61 -36.93 16.19
N MET A 94 30.86 -37.83 15.56
CA MET A 94 29.75 -37.48 14.67
C MET A 94 28.64 -36.76 15.42
N LYS A 95 28.33 -37.22 16.63
CA LYS A 95 27.39 -36.56 17.52
C LYS A 95 27.85 -35.13 17.86
N ALA A 96 29.12 -34.96 18.26
CA ALA A 96 29.66 -33.64 18.57
C ALA A 96 29.54 -32.67 17.37
N VAL A 97 29.91 -33.12 16.16
CA VAL A 97 29.84 -32.31 14.94
C VAL A 97 28.40 -32.03 14.50
N THR A 98 27.48 -32.98 14.68
CA THR A 98 26.06 -32.80 14.35
C THR A 98 25.40 -31.78 15.27
N ASP A 99 25.71 -31.83 16.56
CA ASP A 99 25.16 -30.90 17.55
C ASP A 99 25.81 -29.50 17.43
N LEU A 100 27.10 -29.44 17.07
CA LEU A 100 27.83 -28.19 16.81
C LEU A 100 28.94 -28.39 15.76
N PRO A 101 28.76 -27.92 14.51
CA PRO A 101 29.72 -28.14 13.43
C PRO A 101 31.15 -27.68 13.73
N ASP A 102 31.30 -26.58 14.48
CA ASP A 102 32.60 -26.03 14.87
C ASP A 102 33.40 -26.96 15.80
N ALA A 103 32.77 -27.98 16.41
CA ALA A 103 33.44 -28.96 17.25
C ALA A 103 34.50 -29.77 16.47
N ILE A 104 34.42 -29.78 15.14
CA ILE A 104 35.44 -30.40 14.27
C ILE A 104 36.85 -29.83 14.53
N GLN A 105 36.97 -28.58 15.00
CA GLN A 105 38.26 -27.96 15.35
C GLN A 105 39.02 -28.72 16.45
N TYR A 106 38.31 -29.49 17.28
CA TYR A 106 38.86 -30.25 18.39
C TYR A 106 39.04 -31.73 18.08
N ILE A 107 38.71 -32.16 16.86
CA ILE A 107 38.86 -33.55 16.41
C ILE A 107 40.15 -33.65 15.62
N ALA A 108 41.14 -34.36 16.16
CA ALA A 108 42.36 -34.66 15.43
C ALA A 108 42.08 -35.62 14.27
N ASN A 109 42.57 -35.28 13.07
CA ASN A 109 42.42 -36.06 11.83
C ASN A 109 40.95 -36.52 11.59
N PRO A 110 40.00 -35.60 11.42
CA PRO A 110 38.60 -35.94 11.22
C PRO A 110 38.43 -36.75 9.93
N SER A 111 37.54 -37.75 9.96
CA SER A 111 37.16 -38.54 8.79
C SER A 111 36.46 -37.67 7.74
N GLU A 112 36.47 -38.09 6.46
CA GLU A 112 35.80 -37.34 5.39
C GLU A 112 34.30 -37.15 5.67
N SER A 113 33.63 -38.14 6.26
CA SER A 113 32.21 -38.02 6.65
C SER A 113 31.99 -36.91 7.70
N LEU A 114 32.88 -36.77 8.68
CA LEU A 114 32.82 -35.68 9.67
C LEU A 114 33.05 -34.32 9.03
N LYS A 115 34.05 -34.20 8.15
CA LYS A 115 34.32 -32.97 7.39
C LYS A 115 33.10 -32.53 6.58
N TRP A 116 32.50 -33.47 5.86
CA TRP A 116 31.28 -33.24 5.09
C TRP A 116 30.10 -32.83 5.97
N LYS A 117 29.86 -33.53 7.07
CA LYS A 117 28.79 -33.19 8.00
C LYS A 117 28.95 -31.78 8.56
N ALA A 118 30.15 -31.42 8.99
CA ALA A 118 30.45 -30.09 9.52
C ALA A 118 30.14 -28.99 8.50
N VAL A 119 30.65 -29.13 7.27
CA VAL A 119 30.49 -28.12 6.22
C VAL A 119 29.07 -28.05 5.67
N GLN A 120 28.37 -29.19 5.58
CA GLN A 120 26.98 -29.24 5.13
C GLN A 120 26.03 -28.53 6.10
N ASP A 121 26.26 -28.66 7.40
CA ASP A 121 25.43 -28.03 8.41
C ASP A 121 25.82 -26.56 8.65
N LYS A 122 27.09 -26.21 8.39
CA LYS A 122 27.62 -24.85 8.52
C LYS A 122 28.85 -24.64 7.63
N GLY A 123 28.68 -23.94 6.51
CA GLY A 123 29.74 -23.72 5.52
C GLY A 123 31.02 -23.13 6.12
N SER A 124 30.90 -22.22 7.08
CA SER A 124 32.05 -21.58 7.75
C SER A 124 32.91 -22.55 8.57
N ALA A 125 32.43 -23.77 8.86
CA ALA A 125 33.22 -24.80 9.55
C ALA A 125 34.45 -25.23 8.74
N ILE A 126 34.48 -24.94 7.42
CA ILE A 126 35.65 -25.17 6.58
C ILE A 126 36.92 -24.49 7.10
N GLN A 127 36.80 -23.41 7.87
CA GLN A 127 37.94 -22.72 8.50
C GLN A 127 38.75 -23.61 9.46
N TYR A 128 38.13 -24.67 9.98
CA TYR A 128 38.74 -25.61 10.92
C TYR A 128 39.26 -26.88 10.22
N ILE A 129 39.07 -27.00 8.91
CA ILE A 129 39.44 -28.18 8.14
C ILE A 129 40.74 -27.90 7.40
N SER A 130 41.80 -28.59 7.79
CA SER A 130 43.08 -28.51 7.07
C SER A 130 42.99 -29.22 5.72
N ASN A 131 43.46 -28.55 4.66
CA ASN A 131 43.51 -29.06 3.28
C ASN A 131 42.16 -29.64 2.79
N PRO A 132 41.07 -28.85 2.76
CA PRO A 132 39.77 -29.33 2.32
C PRO A 132 39.80 -29.73 0.84
N SER A 133 39.05 -30.77 0.47
CA SER A 133 38.88 -31.17 -0.94
C SER A 133 38.11 -30.10 -1.72
N ASP A 134 38.28 -30.07 -3.04
CA ASP A 134 37.56 -29.08 -3.86
C ASP A 134 36.04 -29.21 -3.72
N SER A 135 35.51 -30.44 -3.69
CA SER A 135 34.08 -30.68 -3.46
C SER A 135 33.60 -30.09 -2.12
N LEU A 136 34.44 -30.14 -1.08
CA LEU A 136 34.11 -29.58 0.23
C LEU A 136 34.18 -28.04 0.22
N LYS A 137 35.17 -27.46 -0.47
CA LYS A 137 35.23 -26.01 -0.73
C LYS A 137 33.98 -25.50 -1.45
N TRP A 138 33.53 -26.25 -2.46
CA TRP A 138 32.29 -25.98 -3.17
C TRP A 138 31.08 -26.04 -2.25
N ALA A 139 30.95 -27.09 -1.44
CA ALA A 139 29.85 -27.22 -0.49
C ALA A 139 29.81 -26.06 0.51
N ALA A 140 30.97 -25.64 1.04
CA ALA A 140 31.07 -24.52 1.97
C ALA A 140 30.55 -23.20 1.39
N VAL A 141 30.95 -22.87 0.15
CA VAL A 141 30.50 -21.65 -0.54
C VAL A 141 29.03 -21.73 -0.96
N GLN A 142 28.54 -22.94 -1.26
CA GLN A 142 27.14 -23.18 -1.59
C GLN A 142 26.21 -23.17 -0.36
N ASP A 143 26.74 -23.36 0.84
CA ASP A 143 25.98 -23.11 2.06
C ASP A 143 26.06 -21.61 2.42
N ASP A 144 27.28 -21.13 2.64
CA ASP A 144 27.59 -19.77 3.06
C ASP A 144 28.62 -19.15 2.11
N TRP A 145 28.17 -18.21 1.27
CA TRP A 145 29.01 -17.48 0.31
C TRP A 145 30.21 -16.80 0.97
N SER A 146 30.07 -16.39 2.25
CA SER A 146 31.13 -15.71 2.99
C SER A 146 32.28 -16.66 3.37
N SER A 147 32.05 -17.98 3.31
CA SER A 147 33.07 -19.01 3.56
C SER A 147 34.25 -18.93 2.60
N ILE A 148 34.11 -18.24 1.46
CA ILE A 148 35.22 -17.96 0.53
C ILE A 148 36.41 -17.29 1.25
N ARG A 149 36.15 -16.52 2.32
CA ARG A 149 37.20 -15.89 3.15
C ARG A 149 38.15 -16.88 3.82
N TYR A 150 37.71 -18.13 4.00
CA TYR A 150 38.49 -19.21 4.62
C TYR A 150 39.18 -20.10 3.57
N ILE A 151 39.08 -19.75 2.29
CA ILE A 151 39.63 -20.50 1.16
C ILE A 151 40.58 -19.59 0.37
N PRO A 152 41.79 -19.31 0.88
CA PRO A 152 42.71 -18.35 0.26
C PRO A 152 43.10 -18.74 -1.17
N ASP A 153 43.24 -20.04 -1.44
CA ASP A 153 43.60 -20.59 -2.76
C ASP A 153 42.36 -20.99 -3.59
N ALA A 154 41.25 -20.27 -3.44
CA ALA A 154 40.03 -20.56 -4.19
C ALA A 154 40.24 -20.43 -5.71
N SER A 155 39.72 -21.40 -6.48
CA SER A 155 39.70 -21.30 -7.94
C SER A 155 38.81 -20.15 -8.42
N GLU A 156 39.08 -19.59 -9.61
CA GLU A 156 38.24 -18.54 -10.21
C GLU A 156 36.77 -18.96 -10.34
N LYS A 157 36.50 -20.23 -10.65
CA LYS A 157 35.13 -20.77 -10.70
C LYS A 157 34.43 -20.70 -9.35
N LEU A 158 35.15 -21.01 -8.27
CA LEU A 158 34.60 -20.98 -6.91
C LEU A 158 34.38 -19.53 -6.44
N LYS A 159 35.34 -18.63 -6.74
CA LYS A 159 35.19 -17.18 -6.50
C LYS A 159 33.95 -16.63 -7.21
N MET A 160 33.77 -17.00 -8.48
CA MET A 160 32.60 -16.61 -9.27
C MET A 160 31.30 -17.13 -8.66
N ALA A 161 31.28 -18.40 -8.23
CA ALA A 161 30.10 -18.96 -7.57
C ALA A 161 29.74 -18.23 -6.26
N ALA A 162 30.73 -17.80 -5.47
CA ALA A 162 30.50 -16.98 -4.28
C ALA A 162 29.86 -15.63 -4.64
N VAL A 163 30.42 -14.93 -5.64
CA VAL A 163 29.93 -13.62 -6.12
C VAL A 163 28.53 -13.72 -6.73
N GLN A 164 28.24 -14.79 -7.48
CA GLN A 164 26.90 -14.99 -8.08
C GLN A 164 25.82 -15.26 -7.03
N ARG A 165 26.19 -15.83 -5.87
CA ARG A 165 25.26 -15.98 -4.74
C ARG A 165 25.06 -14.68 -3.97
N ASN A 166 26.11 -13.88 -3.83
CA ASN A 166 26.04 -12.59 -3.17
C ASN A 166 27.18 -11.68 -3.66
N GLY A 167 26.83 -10.55 -4.27
CA GLY A 167 27.81 -9.60 -4.82
C GLY A 167 28.82 -9.08 -3.79
N LEU A 168 28.45 -9.02 -2.49
CA LEU A 168 29.36 -8.60 -1.42
C LEU A 168 30.44 -9.64 -1.11
N ALA A 169 30.38 -10.85 -1.65
CA ALA A 169 31.46 -11.84 -1.55
C ALA A 169 32.79 -11.30 -2.09
N ILE A 170 32.74 -10.33 -3.02
CA ILE A 170 33.91 -9.65 -3.57
C ILE A 170 34.81 -9.05 -2.49
N GLN A 171 34.26 -8.66 -1.33
CA GLN A 171 35.03 -8.11 -0.20
C GLN A 171 36.04 -9.09 0.40
N TYR A 172 35.82 -10.40 0.21
CA TYR A 172 36.68 -11.46 0.72
C TYR A 172 37.63 -12.02 -0.34
N ILE A 173 37.54 -11.54 -1.58
CA ILE A 173 38.39 -12.00 -2.69
C ILE A 173 39.55 -11.02 -2.84
N SER A 174 40.76 -11.50 -2.58
CA SER A 174 41.97 -10.72 -2.83
C SER A 174 42.25 -10.60 -4.33
N ASN A 175 42.53 -9.38 -4.80
CA ASN A 175 42.82 -9.05 -6.20
C ASN A 175 41.81 -9.66 -7.20
N PRO A 176 40.51 -9.31 -7.11
CA PRO A 176 39.50 -9.88 -8.00
C PRO A 176 39.74 -9.47 -9.46
N SER A 177 39.44 -10.39 -10.37
CA SER A 177 39.46 -10.11 -11.82
C SER A 177 38.38 -9.09 -12.20
N GLU A 178 38.55 -8.43 -13.36
CA GLU A 178 37.52 -7.51 -13.88
C GLU A 178 36.17 -8.20 -14.12
N GLU A 179 36.19 -9.48 -14.49
CA GLU A 179 34.98 -10.29 -14.65
C GLU A 179 34.26 -10.48 -13.30
N LEU A 180 35.00 -10.78 -12.22
CA LEU A 180 34.42 -10.89 -10.88
C LEU A 180 33.89 -9.56 -10.35
N LYS A 181 34.63 -8.47 -10.59
CA LYS A 181 34.18 -7.11 -10.23
C LYS A 181 32.86 -6.76 -10.92
N MET A 182 32.77 -7.04 -12.22
CA MET A 182 31.56 -6.81 -13.01
C MET A 182 30.40 -7.68 -12.55
N ALA A 183 30.64 -8.98 -12.34
CA ALA A 183 29.63 -9.90 -11.83
C ALA A 183 29.11 -9.46 -10.45
N ALA A 184 29.99 -8.95 -9.58
CA ALA A 184 29.61 -8.46 -8.26
C ALA A 184 28.67 -7.26 -8.32
N VAL A 185 29.00 -6.24 -9.12
CA VAL A 185 28.14 -5.03 -9.24
C VAL A 185 26.85 -5.29 -9.99
N GLN A 186 26.84 -6.25 -10.93
CA GLN A 186 25.63 -6.67 -11.64
C GLN A 186 24.70 -7.52 -10.74
N ASN A 187 25.27 -8.29 -9.81
CA ASN A 187 24.50 -9.02 -8.81
C ASN A 187 23.95 -8.06 -7.72
N GLN A 188 24.77 -7.11 -7.28
CA GLN A 188 24.42 -6.15 -6.24
C GLN A 188 25.23 -4.85 -6.39
N GLY A 189 24.58 -3.75 -6.78
CA GLY A 189 25.25 -2.48 -7.08
C GLY A 189 26.11 -1.94 -5.94
N SER A 190 25.68 -2.14 -4.68
CA SER A 190 26.46 -1.74 -3.50
C SER A 190 27.80 -2.46 -3.32
N ALA A 191 28.05 -3.57 -4.04
CA ALA A 191 29.34 -4.25 -4.08
C ALA A 191 30.47 -3.35 -4.59
N ILE A 192 30.15 -2.28 -5.34
CA ILE A 192 31.12 -1.27 -5.80
C ILE A 192 31.94 -0.67 -4.64
N ARG A 193 31.37 -0.62 -3.43
CA ARG A 193 32.06 -0.17 -2.19
C ARG A 193 33.35 -0.94 -1.90
N TYR A 194 33.40 -2.22 -2.28
CA TYR A 194 34.53 -3.11 -2.02
C TYR A 194 35.51 -3.20 -3.19
N ILE A 195 35.26 -2.45 -4.27
CA ILE A 195 36.14 -2.39 -5.44
C ILE A 195 37.01 -1.14 -5.33
N LEU A 196 38.32 -1.32 -5.14
CA LEU A 196 39.27 -0.22 -5.12
C LEU A 196 39.43 0.36 -6.54
N ASN A 197 39.32 1.69 -6.66
CA ASN A 197 39.45 2.44 -7.92
C ASN A 197 38.62 1.83 -9.07
N PRO A 198 37.27 1.77 -8.94
CA PRO A 198 36.43 1.15 -9.96
C PRO A 198 36.50 1.93 -11.28
N SER A 199 36.44 1.20 -12.40
CA SER A 199 36.35 1.81 -13.74
C SER A 199 35.02 2.55 -13.93
N GLU A 200 34.96 3.38 -14.96
CA GLU A 200 33.71 4.09 -15.30
C GLU A 200 32.59 3.13 -15.72
N GLU A 201 32.94 1.99 -16.33
CA GLU A 201 31.99 0.92 -16.65
C GLU A 201 31.41 0.28 -15.38
N LEU A 202 32.25 0.00 -14.37
CA LEU A 202 31.79 -0.56 -13.10
C LEU A 202 30.91 0.42 -12.33
N LYS A 203 31.29 1.71 -12.29
CA LYS A 203 30.48 2.77 -11.68
C LYS A 203 29.10 2.88 -12.35
N MET A 204 29.07 2.83 -13.68
CA MET A 204 27.82 2.86 -14.45
C MET A 204 26.96 1.61 -14.19
N ALA A 205 27.55 0.42 -14.24
CA ALA A 205 26.84 -0.83 -13.98
C ALA A 205 26.25 -0.87 -12.56
N ALA A 206 27.00 -0.37 -11.56
CA ALA A 206 26.53 -0.30 -10.19
C ALA A 206 25.27 0.57 -10.03
N VAL A 207 25.27 1.80 -10.57
CA VAL A 207 24.11 2.71 -10.45
C VAL A 207 22.93 2.33 -11.35
N GLN A 208 23.18 1.57 -12.42
CA GLN A 208 22.11 1.00 -13.25
C GLN A 208 21.43 -0.19 -12.57
N ASN A 209 22.17 -0.94 -11.73
CA ASN A 209 21.62 -2.01 -10.91
C ASN A 209 20.87 -1.46 -9.69
N ASP A 210 21.48 -0.51 -8.98
CA ASP A 210 20.95 0.11 -7.77
C ASP A 210 21.37 1.59 -7.73
N GLY A 211 20.43 2.51 -7.97
CA GLY A 211 20.71 3.95 -8.00
C GLY A 211 21.35 4.47 -6.71
N SER A 212 21.02 3.87 -5.56
CA SER A 212 21.60 4.23 -4.26
C SER A 212 23.10 3.88 -4.14
N ALA A 213 23.62 3.01 -5.03
CA ALA A 213 25.04 2.67 -5.07
C ALA A 213 25.94 3.88 -5.35
N ILE A 214 25.40 4.98 -5.87
CA ILE A 214 26.15 6.22 -6.09
C ILE A 214 26.77 6.77 -4.79
N GLN A 215 26.21 6.45 -3.62
CA GLN A 215 26.76 6.82 -2.32
C GLN A 215 28.17 6.25 -2.06
N TYR A 216 28.52 5.15 -2.73
CA TYR A 216 29.81 4.48 -2.63
C TYR A 216 30.79 4.91 -3.73
N ILE A 217 30.36 5.76 -4.67
CA ILE A 217 31.18 6.22 -5.78
C ILE A 217 31.75 7.60 -5.44
N SER A 218 33.07 7.66 -5.29
CA SER A 218 33.76 8.95 -5.13
C SER A 218 33.81 9.72 -6.44
N ASN A 219 33.43 11.00 -6.41
CA ASN A 219 33.44 11.93 -7.55
C ASN A 219 32.78 11.35 -8.83
N PRO A 220 31.49 10.95 -8.79
CA PRO A 220 30.81 10.41 -9.96
C PRO A 220 30.73 11.48 -11.06
N TYR A 221 30.99 11.10 -12.30
CA TYR A 221 30.80 11.99 -13.44
C TYR A 221 29.32 12.10 -13.81
N GLU A 222 28.99 13.07 -14.66
CA GLU A 222 27.62 13.50 -14.91
C GLU A 222 26.70 12.37 -15.41
N ALA A 223 27.20 11.45 -16.25
CA ALA A 223 26.36 10.37 -16.74
C ALA A 223 26.03 9.33 -15.65
N VAL A 224 26.94 9.08 -14.70
CA VAL A 224 26.68 8.19 -13.55
C VAL A 224 25.65 8.84 -12.61
N LYS A 225 25.79 10.14 -12.33
CA LYS A 225 24.77 10.90 -11.58
C LYS A 225 23.40 10.80 -12.22
N MET A 226 23.34 11.01 -13.54
CA MET A 226 22.11 10.92 -14.32
C MET A 226 21.51 9.51 -14.31
N ALA A 227 22.34 8.48 -14.46
CA ALA A 227 21.88 7.09 -14.43
C ALA A 227 21.33 6.72 -13.05
N ALA A 228 22.00 7.14 -11.98
CA ALA A 228 21.55 6.91 -10.60
C ALA A 228 20.16 7.49 -10.35
N VAL A 229 19.95 8.78 -10.62
CA VAL A 229 18.65 9.44 -10.36
C VAL A 229 17.52 8.97 -11.28
N LYS A 230 17.85 8.46 -12.47
CA LYS A 230 16.87 7.83 -13.36
C LYS A 230 16.46 6.44 -12.90
N ASN A 231 17.35 5.73 -12.19
CA ASN A 231 17.05 4.45 -11.57
C ASN A 231 16.27 4.66 -10.26
N ASP A 232 16.78 5.52 -9.37
CA ASP A 232 16.18 5.90 -8.10
C ASP A 232 16.30 7.42 -7.89
N GLY A 233 15.19 8.16 -7.95
CA GLY A 233 15.17 9.61 -7.81
C GLY A 233 15.66 10.09 -6.44
N LEU A 234 15.57 9.25 -5.39
CA LEU A 234 16.08 9.57 -4.06
C LEU A 234 17.61 9.53 -3.98
N ALA A 235 18.28 8.89 -4.95
CA ALA A 235 19.75 8.88 -5.04
C ALA A 235 20.35 10.29 -5.14
N ILE A 236 19.54 11.31 -5.47
CA ILE A 236 19.94 12.73 -5.45
C ILE A 236 20.51 13.15 -4.08
N GLU A 237 20.02 12.57 -2.97
CA GLU A 237 20.49 12.83 -1.60
C GLU A 237 22.01 12.61 -1.47
N HIS A 238 22.54 11.64 -2.21
CA HIS A 238 23.95 11.26 -2.17
C HIS A 238 24.81 11.98 -3.23
N ILE A 239 24.23 12.88 -4.03
CA ILE A 239 24.94 13.59 -5.08
C ILE A 239 25.33 14.98 -4.60
N TYR A 240 26.63 15.18 -4.35
CA TYR A 240 27.13 16.52 -4.06
C TYR A 240 27.01 17.44 -5.29
N LYS A 241 26.33 18.59 -5.10
CA LYS A 241 26.10 19.63 -6.12
C LYS A 241 25.57 19.04 -7.44
N PRO A 242 24.34 18.51 -7.48
CA PRO A 242 23.75 18.00 -8.70
C PRO A 242 23.49 19.13 -9.69
N SER A 243 23.66 18.85 -10.99
CA SER A 243 23.28 19.80 -12.05
C SER A 243 21.76 19.97 -12.10
N GLU A 244 21.28 21.04 -12.74
CA GLU A 244 19.84 21.23 -12.95
C GLU A 244 19.22 20.08 -13.75
N ALA A 245 19.96 19.47 -14.69
CA ALA A 245 19.47 18.32 -15.43
C ALA A 245 19.30 17.08 -14.53
N VAL A 246 20.24 16.84 -13.61
CA VAL A 246 20.15 15.73 -12.64
C VAL A 246 19.01 15.98 -11.63
N LYS A 247 18.86 17.21 -11.12
CA LYS A 247 17.73 17.57 -10.25
C LYS A 247 16.39 17.35 -10.95
N MET A 248 16.27 17.81 -12.20
CA MET A 248 15.05 17.62 -12.99
C MET A 248 14.74 16.12 -13.19
N ALA A 249 15.74 15.32 -13.56
CA ALA A 249 15.58 13.88 -13.75
C ALA A 249 15.16 13.17 -12.45
N ALA A 250 15.74 13.56 -11.31
CA ALA A 250 15.39 13.01 -10.00
C ALA A 250 13.92 13.25 -9.65
N VAL A 251 13.45 14.50 -9.76
CA VAL A 251 12.05 14.86 -9.47
C VAL A 251 11.08 14.24 -10.48
N GLN A 252 11.46 14.11 -11.75
CA GLN A 252 10.65 13.43 -12.76
C GLN A 252 10.50 11.92 -12.47
N GLN A 253 11.49 11.30 -11.82
CA GLN A 253 11.44 9.90 -11.41
C GLN A 253 10.64 9.74 -10.10
N ASN A 254 10.94 10.56 -9.09
CA ASN A 254 10.24 10.60 -7.81
C ASN A 254 10.13 12.06 -7.31
N PRO A 255 8.92 12.63 -7.21
CA PRO A 255 8.75 14.01 -6.77
C PRO A 255 9.23 14.28 -5.33
N GLU A 256 9.34 13.24 -4.48
CA GLU A 256 9.93 13.33 -3.14
C GLU A 256 11.39 13.77 -3.15
N ALA A 257 12.10 13.57 -4.27
CA ALA A 257 13.47 14.02 -4.47
C ALA A 257 13.66 15.53 -4.18
N ILE A 258 12.59 16.33 -4.29
CA ILE A 258 12.64 17.78 -3.99
C ILE A 258 13.02 18.06 -2.53
N LEU A 259 12.73 17.16 -1.59
CA LEU A 259 13.08 17.29 -0.17
C LEU A 259 14.60 17.33 0.06
N PHE A 260 15.37 16.75 -0.85
CA PHE A 260 16.83 16.64 -0.75
C PHE A 260 17.57 17.71 -1.57
N MET A 261 16.86 18.72 -2.07
CA MET A 261 17.43 19.77 -2.92
C MET A 261 17.50 21.11 -2.20
N GLU A 262 18.70 21.67 -2.08
CA GLU A 262 18.85 23.06 -1.70
C GLU A 262 18.43 23.97 -2.87
N LYS A 263 17.42 24.82 -2.63
CA LYS A 263 16.95 25.85 -3.55
C LYS A 263 16.68 25.31 -4.97
N PRO A 264 15.70 24.40 -5.15
CA PRO A 264 15.34 23.89 -6.47
C PRO A 264 14.88 25.04 -7.39
N SER A 265 15.22 24.98 -8.67
CA SER A 265 14.75 25.96 -9.66
C SER A 265 13.23 25.90 -9.81
N GLU A 266 12.60 26.98 -10.29
CA GLU A 266 11.14 27.01 -10.51
C GLU A 266 10.69 25.83 -11.40
N GLN A 267 11.48 25.44 -12.39
CA GLN A 267 11.13 24.30 -13.26
C GLN A 267 11.11 22.98 -12.48
N VAL A 268 12.08 22.75 -11.60
CA VAL A 268 12.12 21.54 -10.75
C VAL A 268 10.97 21.55 -9.75
N GLN A 269 10.69 22.71 -9.13
CA GLN A 269 9.53 22.90 -8.26
C GLN A 269 8.22 22.55 -8.98
N LEU A 270 8.01 23.09 -10.19
CA LEU A 270 6.85 22.81 -11.02
C LEU A 270 6.72 21.33 -11.35
N ALA A 271 7.82 20.64 -11.67
CA ALA A 271 7.83 19.22 -11.97
C ALA A 271 7.41 18.35 -10.76
N ALA A 272 7.82 18.73 -9.54
CA ALA A 272 7.43 18.01 -8.33
C ALA A 272 5.95 18.22 -8.01
N VAL A 273 5.51 19.48 -7.95
CA VAL A 273 4.13 19.79 -7.55
C VAL A 273 3.12 19.39 -8.61
N SER A 274 3.52 19.30 -9.88
CA SER A 274 2.66 18.81 -10.97
C SER A 274 2.34 17.31 -10.84
N GLN A 275 3.19 16.53 -10.18
CA GLN A 275 2.92 15.13 -9.87
C GLN A 275 2.11 14.98 -8.58
N ASN A 276 2.42 15.78 -7.56
CA ASN A 276 1.68 15.78 -6.30
C ASN A 276 1.77 17.16 -5.63
N GLY A 277 0.62 17.85 -5.55
CA GLY A 277 0.52 19.19 -4.96
C GLY A 277 0.98 19.29 -3.51
N ASN A 278 1.02 18.19 -2.74
CA ASN A 278 1.50 18.20 -1.35
C ASN A 278 2.96 18.64 -1.22
N TYR A 279 3.79 18.44 -2.25
CA TYR A 279 5.20 18.86 -2.22
C TYR A 279 5.37 20.39 -2.22
N ILE A 280 4.31 21.18 -2.35
CA ILE A 280 4.40 22.62 -2.09
C ILE A 280 4.84 22.95 -0.67
N GLN A 281 4.56 22.05 0.29
CA GLN A 281 4.99 22.21 1.70
C GLN A 281 6.53 22.13 1.85
N ALA A 282 7.22 21.52 0.89
CA ALA A 282 8.67 21.42 0.85
C ALA A 282 9.34 22.61 0.14
N ILE A 283 8.55 23.53 -0.42
CA ILE A 283 9.05 24.65 -1.21
C ILE A 283 8.98 25.92 -0.38
N ASP A 284 10.14 26.45 -0.02
CA ASP A 284 10.23 27.77 0.61
C ASP A 284 9.83 28.86 -0.39
N ASN A 285 8.78 29.62 -0.07
CA ASN A 285 8.30 30.77 -0.85
C ASN A 285 8.04 30.41 -2.34
N PRO A 286 7.06 29.53 -2.63
CA PRO A 286 6.76 29.12 -4.00
C PRO A 286 6.36 30.34 -4.85
N SER A 287 6.76 30.36 -6.12
CA SER A 287 6.30 31.41 -7.04
C SER A 287 4.79 31.32 -7.26
N GLU A 288 4.17 32.42 -7.69
CA GLU A 288 2.74 32.43 -8.02
C GLU A 288 2.38 31.37 -9.07
N ARG A 289 3.31 31.07 -9.98
CA ARG A 289 3.15 30.00 -10.98
C ARG A 289 3.10 28.61 -10.35
N VAL A 290 3.99 28.31 -9.40
CA VAL A 290 4.01 27.04 -8.65
C VAL A 290 2.75 26.90 -7.81
N ALA A 291 2.39 27.94 -7.07
CA ALA A 291 1.15 28.02 -6.29
C ALA A 291 -0.09 27.77 -7.16
N MET A 292 -0.15 28.38 -8.35
CA MET A 292 -1.27 28.25 -9.29
C MET A 292 -1.46 26.80 -9.76
N VAL A 293 -0.37 26.08 -10.06
CA VAL A 293 -0.45 24.67 -10.45
C VAL A 293 -1.12 23.84 -9.37
N VAL A 294 -0.77 24.10 -8.11
CA VAL A 294 -1.23 23.31 -6.97
C VAL A 294 -2.70 23.57 -6.64
N VAL A 295 -3.13 24.84 -6.57
CA VAL A 295 -4.55 25.15 -6.31
C VAL A 295 -5.49 24.73 -7.45
N ASN A 296 -4.97 24.59 -8.66
CA ASN A 296 -5.73 24.04 -9.80
C ASN A 296 -5.88 22.52 -9.74
N GLN A 297 -5.01 21.80 -9.02
CA GLN A 297 -5.19 20.37 -8.72
C GLN A 297 -6.23 20.16 -7.62
N GLY A 298 -6.28 21.07 -6.65
CA GLY A 298 -7.28 21.06 -5.59
C GLY A 298 -7.27 22.37 -4.80
N GLY A 299 -8.44 23.01 -4.66
CA GLY A 299 -8.55 24.29 -3.97
C GLY A 299 -8.07 24.25 -2.52
N SER A 300 -8.21 23.11 -1.82
CA SER A 300 -7.78 22.93 -0.44
C SER A 300 -6.27 23.08 -0.22
N TYR A 301 -5.44 22.88 -1.25
CA TYR A 301 -3.99 23.08 -1.15
C TYR A 301 -3.59 24.52 -0.82
N ILE A 302 -4.50 25.50 -0.97
CA ILE A 302 -4.25 26.87 -0.51
C ILE A 302 -3.87 26.95 0.97
N ALA A 303 -4.29 25.96 1.78
CA ALA A 303 -3.91 25.84 3.19
C ALA A 303 -2.39 25.70 3.40
N ALA A 304 -1.65 25.20 2.40
CA ALA A 304 -0.20 25.01 2.45
C ALA A 304 0.60 26.20 1.89
N ILE A 305 -0.08 27.26 1.45
CA ILE A 305 0.56 28.44 0.86
C ILE A 305 0.54 29.58 1.88
N ASP A 306 1.71 30.06 2.31
CA ASP A 306 1.77 31.24 3.17
C ASP A 306 1.37 32.50 2.38
N LYS A 307 0.41 33.26 2.91
CA LYS A 307 -0.08 34.54 2.37
C LYS A 307 -0.36 34.49 0.85
N PRO A 308 -1.32 33.66 0.38
CA PRO A 308 -1.64 33.55 -1.03
C PRO A 308 -2.15 34.89 -1.59
N SER A 309 -1.70 35.24 -2.81
CA SER A 309 -2.22 36.41 -3.53
C SER A 309 -3.72 36.29 -3.77
N GLU A 310 -4.42 37.40 -4.01
CA GLU A 310 -5.84 37.37 -4.36
C GLU A 310 -6.11 36.52 -5.61
N THR A 311 -5.17 36.51 -6.57
CA THR A 311 -5.22 35.66 -7.76
C THR A 311 -5.22 34.16 -7.40
N ILE A 312 -4.37 33.74 -6.47
CA ILE A 312 -4.31 32.35 -5.99
C ILE A 312 -5.54 31.99 -5.17
N GLN A 313 -6.00 32.90 -4.30
CA GLN A 313 -7.24 32.74 -3.56
C GLN A 313 -8.43 32.54 -4.50
N MET A 314 -8.53 33.36 -5.54
CA MET A 314 -9.59 33.28 -6.55
C MET A 314 -9.54 31.94 -7.32
N ALA A 315 -8.36 31.47 -7.70
CA ALA A 315 -8.21 30.18 -8.36
C ALA A 315 -8.63 29.02 -7.44
N ALA A 316 -8.22 29.04 -6.17
CA ALA A 316 -8.57 28.02 -5.20
C ALA A 316 -10.08 27.91 -4.98
N VAL A 317 -10.78 29.04 -4.73
CA VAL A 317 -12.23 29.01 -4.47
C VAL A 317 -13.07 28.70 -5.72
N LYS A 318 -12.55 29.02 -6.92
CA LYS A 318 -13.18 28.60 -8.18
C LYS A 318 -13.02 27.11 -8.45
N ASN A 319 -11.92 26.50 -7.99
CA ASN A 319 -11.70 25.07 -8.09
C ASN A 319 -12.54 24.30 -7.05
N ASP A 320 -12.52 24.74 -5.79
CA ASP A 320 -13.32 24.22 -4.69
C ASP A 320 -13.82 25.39 -3.82
N GLY A 321 -15.13 25.68 -3.89
CA GLY A 321 -15.73 26.77 -3.11
C GLY A 321 -15.52 26.65 -1.60
N LEU A 322 -15.35 25.43 -1.06
CA LEU A 322 -15.09 25.23 0.37
C LEU A 322 -13.65 25.58 0.77
N ALA A 323 -12.74 25.83 -0.19
CA ALA A 323 -11.38 26.27 0.08
C ALA A 323 -11.33 27.62 0.80
N ILE A 324 -12.41 28.41 0.75
CA ILE A 324 -12.56 29.68 1.48
C ILE A 324 -12.28 29.51 2.99
N GLN A 325 -12.57 28.33 3.57
CA GLN A 325 -12.33 28.03 4.98
C GLN A 325 -10.85 28.10 5.38
N TYR A 326 -9.94 27.96 4.41
CA TYR A 326 -8.49 28.01 4.61
C TYR A 326 -7.88 29.39 4.33
N ILE A 327 -8.70 30.37 3.93
CA ILE A 327 -8.24 31.72 3.59
C ILE A 327 -8.50 32.65 4.78
N SER A 328 -7.44 33.18 5.40
CA SER A 328 -7.60 33.99 6.62
C SER A 328 -8.22 35.37 6.40
N LYS A 329 -8.01 36.00 5.23
CA LYS A 329 -8.50 37.36 4.90
C LYS A 329 -8.97 37.47 3.43
N PRO A 330 -10.05 36.78 3.03
CA PRO A 330 -10.54 36.83 1.66
C PRO A 330 -11.16 38.19 1.35
N SER A 331 -10.94 38.70 0.14
CA SER A 331 -11.65 39.88 -0.38
C SER A 331 -13.13 39.56 -0.62
N GLU A 332 -13.98 40.60 -0.73
CA GLU A 332 -15.40 40.41 -1.07
C GLU A 332 -15.58 39.67 -2.41
N ALA A 333 -14.66 39.90 -3.37
CA ALA A 333 -14.67 39.20 -4.65
C ALA A 333 -14.37 37.69 -4.47
N VAL A 334 -13.38 37.33 -3.63
CA VAL A 334 -13.06 35.93 -3.32
C VAL A 334 -14.21 35.24 -2.59
N LYS A 335 -14.81 35.91 -1.60
CA LYS A 335 -15.99 35.41 -0.87
C LYS A 335 -17.16 35.13 -1.82
N MET A 336 -17.48 36.07 -2.72
CA MET A 336 -18.55 35.89 -3.69
C MET A 336 -18.26 34.73 -4.66
N ALA A 337 -17.02 34.62 -5.15
CA ALA A 337 -16.61 33.53 -6.03
C ALA A 337 -16.71 32.16 -5.35
N ALA A 338 -16.38 32.07 -4.06
CA ALA A 338 -16.53 30.84 -3.27
C ALA A 338 -17.99 30.38 -3.20
N VAL A 339 -18.92 31.31 -2.93
CA VAL A 339 -20.36 31.04 -2.87
C VAL A 339 -20.92 30.64 -4.24
N GLN A 340 -20.48 31.31 -5.31
CA GLN A 340 -20.86 30.96 -6.68
C GLN A 340 -20.37 29.58 -7.10
N SER A 341 -19.21 29.16 -6.59
CA SER A 341 -18.63 27.83 -6.81
C SER A 341 -19.37 26.76 -6.00
N ASN A 342 -19.61 27.00 -4.71
CA ASN A 342 -20.32 26.09 -3.81
C ASN A 342 -21.16 26.88 -2.80
N GLY A 343 -22.49 26.72 -2.85
CA GLY A 343 -23.41 27.44 -1.96
C GLY A 343 -23.16 27.19 -0.46
N TYR A 344 -22.60 26.04 -0.06
CA TYR A 344 -22.25 25.78 1.33
C TYR A 344 -21.04 26.59 1.82
N ALA A 345 -20.27 27.21 0.92
CA ALA A 345 -19.17 28.11 1.29
C ALA A 345 -19.64 29.29 2.16
N ILE A 346 -20.94 29.61 2.15
CA ILE A 346 -21.54 30.64 3.00
C ILE A 346 -21.32 30.38 4.50
N GLU A 347 -21.20 29.11 4.92
CA GLU A 347 -20.92 28.72 6.32
C GLU A 347 -19.61 29.33 6.83
N PHE A 348 -18.62 29.46 5.93
CA PHE A 348 -17.26 29.88 6.26
C PHE A 348 -17.02 31.38 6.04
N ILE A 349 -18.06 32.13 5.66
CA ILE A 349 -17.96 33.57 5.44
C ILE A 349 -18.53 34.30 6.66
N SER A 350 -17.69 35.04 7.38
CA SER A 350 -18.15 35.91 8.46
C SER A 350 -18.93 37.10 7.90
N ASN A 351 -20.13 37.34 8.45
CA ASN A 351 -21.04 38.43 8.07
C ASN A 351 -21.32 38.50 6.55
N PRO A 352 -21.89 37.44 5.94
CA PRO A 352 -22.14 37.43 4.50
C PRO A 352 -23.17 38.48 4.11
N THR A 353 -22.92 39.16 2.98
CA THR A 353 -23.88 40.14 2.45
C THR A 353 -25.18 39.47 2.01
N GLU A 354 -26.26 40.24 1.95
CA GLU A 354 -27.55 39.73 1.45
C GLU A 354 -27.43 39.14 0.03
N GLU A 355 -26.61 39.77 -0.81
CA GLU A 355 -26.30 39.29 -2.15
C GLU A 355 -25.60 37.92 -2.13
N MET A 356 -24.64 37.71 -1.22
CA MET A 356 -23.99 36.40 -1.04
C MET A 356 -24.98 35.34 -0.55
N LYS A 357 -25.85 35.69 0.41
CA LYS A 357 -26.90 34.77 0.90
C LYS A 357 -27.85 34.36 -0.23
N ILE A 358 -28.27 35.31 -1.06
CA ILE A 358 -29.10 35.04 -2.24
C ILE A 358 -28.37 34.14 -3.24
N GLU A 359 -27.10 34.42 -3.52
CA GLU A 359 -26.32 33.63 -4.47
C GLU A 359 -26.05 32.20 -3.98
N ALA A 360 -25.84 32.02 -2.67
CA ALA A 360 -25.66 30.71 -2.06
C ALA A 360 -26.90 29.82 -2.28
N VAL A 361 -28.11 30.32 -2.01
CA VAL A 361 -29.34 29.55 -2.24
C VAL A 361 -29.64 29.36 -3.73
N LYS A 362 -29.22 30.30 -4.58
CA LYS A 362 -29.27 30.14 -6.05
C LYS A 362 -28.30 29.09 -6.56
N ASN A 363 -27.12 28.91 -5.95
CA ASN A 363 -26.19 27.83 -6.29
C ASN A 363 -26.71 26.50 -5.73
N ASN A 364 -27.02 26.44 -4.43
CA ASN A 364 -27.57 25.27 -3.76
C ASN A 364 -28.63 25.69 -2.73
N ALA A 365 -29.89 25.33 -2.95
CA ALA A 365 -30.99 25.75 -2.08
C ALA A 365 -30.83 25.28 -0.63
N TYR A 366 -30.16 24.15 -0.40
CA TYR A 366 -29.91 23.61 0.93
C TYR A 366 -28.88 24.42 1.74
N SER A 367 -28.11 25.31 1.11
CA SER A 367 -27.18 26.21 1.83
C SER A 367 -27.89 27.16 2.82
N ILE A 368 -29.20 27.32 2.71
CA ILE A 368 -30.01 28.12 3.64
C ILE A 368 -29.85 27.66 5.10
N ILE A 369 -29.49 26.39 5.33
CA ILE A 369 -29.28 25.82 6.67
C ILE A 369 -28.00 26.33 7.33
N GLU A 370 -27.06 26.87 6.54
CA GLU A 370 -25.78 27.40 7.01
C GLU A 370 -25.82 28.91 7.26
N MET A 371 -26.99 29.54 7.11
CA MET A 371 -27.16 30.98 7.29
C MET A 371 -27.77 31.28 8.65
N GLU A 372 -27.11 32.15 9.40
CA GLU A 372 -27.75 32.81 10.54
C GLU A 372 -28.80 33.81 10.02
N GLU A 373 -30.05 33.60 10.42
CA GLU A 373 -31.22 34.44 10.13
C GLU A 373 -31.39 34.79 8.64
N PRO A 374 -31.79 33.84 7.78
CA PRO A 374 -32.05 34.13 6.37
C PRO A 374 -33.29 35.04 6.22
N THR A 375 -33.18 36.06 5.37
CA THR A 375 -34.28 37.00 5.12
C THR A 375 -35.45 36.32 4.40
N PRO A 376 -36.67 36.90 4.45
CA PRO A 376 -37.81 36.41 3.67
C PRO A 376 -37.50 36.23 2.17
N SER A 377 -36.65 37.09 1.60
CA SER A 377 -36.21 37.03 0.21
C SER A 377 -35.34 35.82 -0.07
N VAL A 378 -34.34 35.55 0.77
CA VAL A 378 -33.46 34.37 0.69
C VAL A 378 -34.29 33.08 0.85
N CYS A 379 -35.19 33.06 1.85
CA CYS A 379 -36.09 31.95 2.12
C CYS A 379 -37.00 31.64 0.93
N LYS A 380 -37.58 32.67 0.31
CA LYS A 380 -38.39 32.51 -0.90
C LYS A 380 -37.59 31.84 -2.02
N ILE A 381 -36.41 32.35 -2.33
CA ILE A 381 -35.58 31.85 -3.43
C ILE A 381 -35.18 30.39 -3.19
N ALA A 382 -34.78 30.05 -1.95
CA ALA A 382 -34.44 28.67 -1.58
C ALA A 382 -35.65 27.73 -1.78
N LEU A 383 -36.83 28.12 -1.27
CA LEU A 383 -38.05 27.32 -1.40
C LEU A 383 -38.48 27.17 -2.87
N GLU A 384 -38.43 28.24 -3.67
CA GLU A 384 -38.75 28.18 -5.11
C GLU A 384 -37.82 27.23 -5.85
N LYS A 385 -36.53 27.24 -5.50
CA LYS A 385 -35.54 26.32 -6.08
C LYS A 385 -35.74 24.87 -5.63
N MET A 386 -36.10 24.62 -4.37
CA MET A 386 -36.36 23.25 -3.86
C MET A 386 -37.63 22.64 -4.46
N TYR A 387 -38.71 23.42 -4.59
CA TYR A 387 -40.02 22.92 -5.03
C TYR A 387 -40.29 23.09 -6.53
N GLY A 388 -39.41 23.79 -7.27
CA GLY A 388 -39.52 23.97 -8.72
C GLY A 388 -40.74 24.77 -9.17
N ARG A 389 -41.33 25.60 -8.28
CA ARG A 389 -42.53 26.40 -8.57
C ARG A 389 -42.45 27.78 -7.91
N PRO A 390 -43.02 28.84 -8.53
CA PRO A 390 -43.08 30.16 -7.93
C PRO A 390 -43.89 30.15 -6.64
N ILE A 391 -43.41 30.86 -5.62
CA ILE A 391 -44.12 31.03 -4.35
C ILE A 391 -44.65 32.46 -4.30
N ASN A 392 -45.98 32.60 -4.29
CA ASN A 392 -46.62 33.90 -4.21
C ASN A 392 -46.59 34.42 -2.76
N VAL A 393 -45.58 35.25 -2.46
CA VAL A 393 -45.37 35.83 -1.11
C VAL A 393 -46.45 36.85 -0.75
N ALA A 394 -47.11 37.48 -1.74
CA ALA A 394 -48.12 38.50 -1.51
C ALA A 394 -49.43 37.97 -0.87
N MET A 395 -49.60 36.64 -0.79
CA MET A 395 -50.77 36.00 -0.15
C MET A 395 -50.41 35.18 1.11
N VAL A 396 -49.16 35.24 1.54
CA VAL A 396 -48.68 34.52 2.73
C VAL A 396 -48.32 35.58 3.76
N GLU A 397 -49.13 35.69 4.82
CA GLU A 397 -48.86 36.57 5.96
C GLU A 397 -47.39 36.39 6.42
N PRO A 398 -46.66 37.46 6.79
CA PRO A 398 -45.26 37.38 7.22
C PRO A 398 -45.02 36.30 8.29
N THR A 399 -46.01 36.09 9.16
CA THR A 399 -46.04 35.03 10.18
C THR A 399 -46.13 33.62 9.60
N GLU A 400 -46.84 33.43 8.49
CA GLU A 400 -47.05 32.13 7.85
C GLU A 400 -45.85 31.72 6.98
N LEU A 401 -45.19 32.69 6.33
CA LEU A 401 -43.91 32.47 5.66
C LEU A 401 -42.82 32.17 6.69
N ALA A 402 -42.78 32.92 7.80
CA ALA A 402 -41.88 32.67 8.91
C ALA A 402 -42.11 31.27 9.52
N LYS A 403 -43.36 30.84 9.74
CA LYS A 403 -43.68 29.48 10.21
C LYS A 403 -43.24 28.40 9.23
N LYS A 404 -43.54 28.54 7.93
CA LYS A 404 -43.13 27.55 6.91
C LYS A 404 -41.62 27.46 6.78
N THR A 405 -40.94 28.61 6.85
CA THR A 405 -39.48 28.70 6.87
C THR A 405 -38.91 28.08 8.15
N GLN A 406 -39.50 28.35 9.32
CA GLN A 406 -39.08 27.79 10.59
C GLN A 406 -39.32 26.28 10.66
N ILE A 407 -40.44 25.78 10.13
CA ILE A 407 -40.70 24.33 10.02
C ILE A 407 -39.68 23.69 9.07
N LEU A 408 -39.38 24.33 7.93
CA LEU A 408 -38.38 23.84 7.00
C LEU A 408 -36.98 23.84 7.63
N LEU A 409 -36.58 24.93 8.30
CA LEU A 409 -35.33 25.04 9.03
C LEU A 409 -35.26 24.00 10.15
N ASN A 410 -36.31 23.81 10.94
CA ASN A 410 -36.36 22.78 11.98
C ASN A 410 -36.26 21.37 11.42
N ASN A 411 -36.92 21.08 10.30
CA ASN A 411 -36.85 19.78 9.62
C ASN A 411 -35.47 19.54 9.00
N LEU A 412 -34.86 20.57 8.39
CA LEU A 412 -33.54 20.48 7.78
C LEU A 412 -32.42 20.43 8.82
N VAL A 413 -32.53 21.17 9.93
CA VAL A 413 -31.63 21.10 11.09
C VAL A 413 -31.77 19.76 11.79
N GLY A 414 -33.01 19.24 11.94
CA GLY A 414 -33.28 17.88 12.40
C GLY A 414 -32.61 16.83 11.52
N LEU A 415 -32.75 16.96 10.19
CA LEU A 415 -32.04 16.11 9.22
C LEU A 415 -30.52 16.25 9.30
N LYS A 416 -29.96 17.46 9.49
CA LYS A 416 -28.51 17.69 9.66
C LYS A 416 -28.01 17.02 10.94
N PHE A 417 -28.76 17.11 12.05
CA PHE A 417 -28.41 16.48 13.31
C PHE A 417 -28.52 14.95 13.22
N GLU A 418 -29.59 14.42 12.64
CA GLU A 418 -29.77 12.98 12.39
C GLU A 418 -28.70 12.45 11.44
N TYR A 419 -28.38 13.15 10.34
CA TYR A 419 -27.35 12.73 9.39
C TYR A 419 -25.95 12.80 10.02
N ARG A 420 -25.62 13.84 10.79
CA ARG A 420 -24.33 13.95 11.51
C ARG A 420 -24.21 12.88 12.59
N THR A 421 -25.30 12.59 13.30
CA THR A 421 -25.35 11.52 14.30
C THR A 421 -25.22 10.16 13.63
N VAL A 422 -25.92 9.91 12.53
CA VAL A 422 -25.79 8.68 11.72
C VAL A 422 -24.39 8.54 11.13
N TYR A 423 -23.77 9.62 10.65
CA TYR A 423 -22.42 9.58 10.10
C TYR A 423 -21.35 9.41 11.20
N GLN A 424 -21.53 9.99 12.38
CA GLN A 424 -20.62 9.76 13.52
C GLN A 424 -20.80 8.38 14.16
N THR A 425 -22.02 7.83 14.14
CA THR A 425 -22.35 6.52 14.72
C THR A 425 -22.08 5.36 13.75
N TYR A 426 -22.30 5.56 12.45
CA TYR A 426 -22.15 4.51 11.42
C TYR A 426 -21.04 4.79 10.39
N GLY A 427 -20.52 6.01 10.29
CA GLY A 427 -19.37 6.31 9.43
C GLY A 427 -18.05 5.74 9.97
N LYS A 428 -17.92 5.56 11.29
CA LYS A 428 -16.85 4.73 11.88
C LYS A 428 -17.04 3.22 11.64
N ALA A 429 -18.29 2.75 11.47
CA ALA A 429 -18.57 1.34 11.21
C ALA A 429 -18.42 0.97 9.73
N ALA A 430 -18.54 1.93 8.81
CA ALA A 430 -18.38 1.73 7.37
C ALA A 430 -16.91 1.57 6.91
N GLU A 431 -15.93 1.88 7.78
CA GLU A 431 -14.52 1.57 7.54
C GLU A 431 -14.17 0.10 7.88
N GLU A 432 -15.05 -0.66 8.54
CA GLU A 432 -14.71 -2.00 9.05
C GLU A 432 -15.56 -3.19 8.58
N ASP A 433 -16.67 -3.03 7.82
CA ASP A 433 -17.43 -4.23 7.35
C ASP A 433 -18.24 -4.02 6.02
N PRO A 434 -17.97 -4.76 4.92
CA PRO A 434 -18.59 -4.55 3.60
C PRO A 434 -19.98 -5.17 3.36
N LEU A 435 -20.70 -5.68 4.37
CA LEU A 435 -22.00 -6.32 4.14
C LEU A 435 -23.05 -5.96 5.20
N GLN A 436 -23.80 -4.85 5.04
CA GLN A 436 -25.23 -4.71 5.43
C GLN A 436 -25.88 -3.38 4.95
N MET A 437 -26.96 -3.52 4.17
CA MET A 437 -27.96 -2.50 3.71
C MET A 437 -27.46 -1.29 2.90
N SER A 438 -28.09 -1.09 1.73
CA SER A 438 -27.83 0.04 0.82
C SER A 438 -28.29 1.37 1.43
N ILE A 439 -27.52 2.44 1.20
CA ILE A 439 -27.89 3.83 1.55
C ILE A 439 -29.28 4.21 1.00
N GLN A 440 -29.68 3.63 -0.14
CA GLN A 440 -30.96 3.90 -0.77
C GLN A 440 -32.14 3.30 0.03
N GLU A 441 -32.00 2.09 0.58
CA GLU A 441 -33.03 1.46 1.41
C GLU A 441 -33.27 2.22 2.71
N LYS A 442 -32.20 2.78 3.29
CA LYS A 442 -32.30 3.64 4.48
C LYS A 442 -33.04 4.96 4.18
N LYS A 443 -32.82 5.55 2.99
CA LYS A 443 -33.54 6.74 2.52
C LYS A 443 -35.02 6.45 2.29
N ASP A 444 -35.34 5.31 1.70
CA ASP A 444 -36.72 4.95 1.39
C ASP A 444 -37.51 4.61 2.65
N LYS A 445 -36.88 3.93 3.63
CA LYS A 445 -37.50 3.69 4.94
C LYS A 445 -37.80 4.98 5.70
N PHE A 446 -36.85 5.91 5.73
CA PHE A 446 -37.05 7.22 6.35
C PHE A 446 -38.17 8.03 5.68
N ARG A 447 -38.27 7.97 4.34
CA ARG A 447 -39.38 8.58 3.59
C ARG A 447 -40.73 8.00 4.02
N THR A 448 -40.85 6.68 4.11
CA THR A 448 -42.09 6.00 4.53
C THR A 448 -42.47 6.36 5.96
N GLU A 449 -41.51 6.40 6.89
CA GLU A 449 -41.75 6.81 8.28
C GLU A 449 -42.23 8.28 8.38
N MET A 450 -41.73 9.16 7.51
CA MET A 450 -42.16 10.56 7.47
C MET A 450 -43.55 10.74 6.86
N GLU A 451 -43.91 9.94 5.85
CA GLU A 451 -45.26 9.91 5.25
C GLU A 451 -46.32 9.38 6.23
N GLU A 452 -45.97 8.38 7.05
CA GLU A 452 -46.84 7.85 8.12
C GLU A 452 -47.00 8.84 9.29
N LYS A 453 -45.92 9.51 9.69
CA LYS A 453 -45.91 10.38 10.87
C LYS A 453 -46.54 11.75 10.60
N TYR A 454 -46.55 12.21 9.35
CA TYR A 454 -47.06 13.53 8.96
C TYR A 454 -47.98 13.50 7.71
N PRO A 455 -49.10 12.76 7.74
CA PRO A 455 -49.94 12.52 6.57
C PRO A 455 -50.62 13.79 6.01
N GLY A 456 -50.83 14.82 6.85
CA GLY A 456 -51.43 16.09 6.45
C GLY A 456 -50.55 16.97 5.54
N MET A 457 -49.26 16.66 5.41
CA MET A 457 -48.34 17.33 4.48
C MET A 457 -48.60 16.93 3.02
N PHE A 458 -49.32 15.83 2.79
CA PHE A 458 -49.39 15.14 1.49
C PHE A 458 -50.82 14.98 0.93
N GLN A 459 -51.85 15.60 1.51
CA GLN A 459 -53.23 15.49 0.99
C GLN A 459 -53.84 16.82 0.50
N ASN A 460 -54.34 16.78 -0.75
CA ASN A 460 -55.61 17.40 -1.12
C ASN A 460 -56.38 16.47 -2.09
N LYS A 461 -57.67 16.27 -1.79
CA LYS A 461 -58.64 15.35 -2.41
C LYS A 461 -59.52 16.03 -3.46
N THR A 462 -59.91 15.32 -4.52
CA THR A 462 -61.33 14.99 -4.80
C THR A 462 -61.51 13.81 -5.78
N GLN A 463 -62.53 13.00 -5.50
CA GLN A 463 -62.84 11.66 -6.00
C GLN A 463 -63.60 11.62 -7.34
N SER A 464 -63.37 10.59 -8.14
CA SER A 464 -64.45 9.76 -8.73
C SER A 464 -63.89 8.41 -9.21
N THR A 465 -64.67 7.37 -8.99
CA THR A 465 -64.39 5.93 -9.02
C THR A 465 -64.17 5.31 -10.40
N GLN A 466 -63.13 4.49 -10.57
CA GLN A 466 -63.20 3.04 -10.88
C GLN A 466 -61.84 2.51 -11.40
N LYS A 467 -61.37 1.45 -10.72
CA LYS A 467 -60.54 0.32 -11.19
C LYS A 467 -59.14 0.54 -11.80
N ASP A 468 -58.20 -0.10 -11.10
CA ASP A 468 -57.11 -0.95 -11.59
C ASP A 468 -55.70 -0.36 -11.90
N HIS A 469 -54.74 -0.91 -11.14
CA HIS A 469 -53.37 -1.32 -11.51
C HIS A 469 -52.25 -0.26 -11.73
N ASN A 470 -51.30 -0.18 -10.78
CA ASN A 470 -50.01 -0.91 -10.80
C ASN A 470 -48.87 -0.17 -10.07
N THR A 471 -48.35 -0.81 -9.02
CA THR A 471 -46.90 -0.86 -8.74
C THR A 471 -46.22 -1.56 -9.93
N THR A 472 -45.32 -0.87 -10.64
CA THR A 472 -44.62 -1.43 -11.81
C THR A 472 -43.34 -2.14 -11.38
N ASN A 473 -43.36 -3.47 -11.44
CA ASN A 473 -42.15 -4.29 -11.56
C ASN A 473 -41.46 -3.92 -12.89
N LEU A 474 -40.30 -3.25 -12.81
CA LEU A 474 -39.44 -2.95 -13.96
C LEU A 474 -38.46 -4.13 -14.16
N LYS A 475 -38.40 -4.70 -15.37
CA LYS A 475 -37.40 -5.72 -15.75
C LYS A 475 -36.38 -5.12 -16.71
N GLU A 476 -35.10 -5.34 -16.47
CA GLU A 476 -34.03 -4.94 -17.40
C GLU A 476 -34.08 -5.81 -18.66
N GLN A 477 -33.95 -5.20 -19.84
CA GLN A 477 -33.97 -5.88 -21.14
C GLN A 477 -32.91 -5.30 -22.10
N GLU A 478 -32.19 -6.18 -22.80
CA GLU A 478 -31.33 -5.80 -23.93
C GLU A 478 -32.19 -5.46 -25.15
N LEU A 479 -31.99 -4.26 -25.71
CA LEU A 479 -32.81 -3.72 -26.79
C LEU A 479 -32.12 -3.85 -28.15
N TYR A 480 -30.85 -3.46 -28.23
CA TYR A 480 -30.04 -3.50 -29.46
C TYR A 480 -28.58 -3.80 -29.12
N SER A 481 -27.86 -4.47 -30.03
CA SER A 481 -26.49 -4.92 -29.80
C SER A 481 -25.63 -4.66 -31.04
N SER A 482 -24.40 -4.21 -30.83
CA SER A 482 -23.36 -4.08 -31.87
C SER A 482 -22.14 -4.93 -31.47
N GLU A 483 -21.10 -4.95 -32.30
CA GLU A 483 -19.84 -5.62 -31.96
C GLU A 483 -19.22 -5.07 -30.66
N THR A 484 -19.36 -3.77 -30.38
CA THR A 484 -18.66 -3.11 -29.26
C THR A 484 -19.55 -2.73 -28.07
N LYS A 485 -20.87 -2.55 -28.26
CA LYS A 485 -21.78 -2.01 -27.22
C LYS A 485 -23.19 -2.59 -27.30
N ILE A 486 -23.88 -2.64 -26.15
CA ILE A 486 -25.29 -3.06 -26.01
C ILE A 486 -26.10 -1.89 -25.45
N LEU A 487 -27.27 -1.63 -26.04
CA LEU A 487 -28.28 -0.73 -25.49
C LEU A 487 -29.27 -1.52 -24.64
N ILE A 488 -29.47 -1.08 -23.40
CA ILE A 488 -30.30 -1.74 -22.38
C ILE A 488 -31.35 -0.73 -21.89
N GLY A 489 -32.55 -1.20 -21.54
CA GLY A 489 -33.58 -0.38 -20.89
C GLY A 489 -34.47 -1.19 -19.96
N ASP A 490 -35.18 -0.49 -19.08
CA ASP A 490 -36.14 -1.08 -18.15
C ASP A 490 -37.54 -1.11 -18.80
N ILE A 491 -38.12 -2.31 -18.95
CA ILE A 491 -39.46 -2.49 -19.50
C ILE A 491 -40.51 -2.54 -18.39
N SER A 492 -41.52 -1.69 -18.49
CA SER A 492 -42.67 -1.69 -17.59
C SER A 492 -43.68 -2.78 -17.99
N SER A 493 -44.62 -3.10 -17.08
CA SER A 493 -45.73 -4.01 -17.39
C SER A 493 -46.63 -3.53 -18.54
N LYS A 494 -46.52 -2.25 -18.94
CA LYS A 494 -47.19 -1.66 -20.11
C LYS A 494 -46.35 -1.68 -21.41
N LYS A 495 -45.21 -2.41 -21.42
CA LYS A 495 -44.22 -2.45 -22.51
C LYS A 495 -43.56 -1.10 -22.84
N GLU A 496 -43.60 -0.14 -21.91
CA GLU A 496 -42.88 1.12 -22.05
C GLU A 496 -41.43 0.92 -21.62
N ILE A 497 -40.48 1.37 -22.44
CA ILE A 497 -39.05 1.29 -22.17
C ILE A 497 -38.57 2.61 -21.57
N THR A 498 -37.94 2.53 -20.40
CA THR A 498 -37.38 3.67 -19.66
C THR A 498 -35.93 3.39 -19.23
N ASN A 499 -35.21 4.39 -18.69
CA ASN A 499 -33.84 4.24 -18.19
C ASN A 499 -32.85 3.60 -19.18
N LEU A 500 -32.67 4.22 -20.35
CA LEU A 500 -31.72 3.73 -21.34
C LEU A 500 -30.27 3.81 -20.83
N ARG A 501 -29.53 2.72 -20.97
CA ARG A 501 -28.13 2.56 -20.56
C ARG A 501 -27.33 1.89 -21.67
N ILE A 502 -26.04 2.18 -21.76
CA ILE A 502 -25.12 1.50 -22.66
C ILE A 502 -24.13 0.66 -21.85
N LYS A 503 -24.05 -0.62 -22.20
CA LYS A 503 -23.04 -1.54 -21.72
C LYS A 503 -21.93 -1.68 -22.76
N ASP A 504 -20.72 -1.33 -22.37
CA ASP A 504 -19.54 -1.49 -23.19
C ASP A 504 -19.03 -2.94 -23.10
N LYS A 505 -18.95 -3.66 -24.22
CA LYS A 505 -18.59 -5.09 -24.21
C LYS A 505 -17.12 -5.34 -23.90
N ILE A 506 -16.24 -4.35 -24.12
CA ILE A 506 -14.80 -4.47 -23.90
C ILE A 506 -14.48 -4.26 -22.42
N THR A 507 -15.10 -3.25 -21.80
CA THR A 507 -14.83 -2.88 -20.40
C THR A 507 -15.81 -3.50 -19.40
N GLY A 508 -16.95 -4.02 -19.86
CA GLY A 508 -18.03 -4.55 -19.02
C GLY A 508 -18.85 -3.48 -18.29
N LYS A 509 -18.51 -2.20 -18.43
CA LYS A 509 -19.13 -1.08 -17.70
C LYS A 509 -20.49 -0.71 -18.31
N THR A 510 -21.50 -0.55 -17.46
CA THR A 510 -22.84 -0.07 -17.82
C THR A 510 -23.03 1.35 -17.34
N GLU A 511 -23.37 2.26 -18.23
CA GLU A 511 -23.51 3.70 -17.93
C GLU A 511 -24.77 4.28 -18.57
N PRO A 512 -25.40 5.31 -17.96
CA PRO A 512 -26.64 5.88 -18.48
C PRO A 512 -26.43 6.55 -19.85
N LEU A 513 -27.46 6.48 -20.70
CA LEU A 513 -27.50 7.13 -22.00
C LEU A 513 -28.40 8.36 -21.96
N ASN A 514 -27.80 9.53 -22.15
CA ASN A 514 -28.55 10.75 -22.40
C ASN A 514 -28.85 10.88 -23.90
N SER A 515 -30.13 10.75 -24.26
CA SER A 515 -30.57 10.82 -25.65
C SER A 515 -30.67 12.25 -26.20
N ASN A 516 -30.42 13.30 -25.38
CA ASN A 516 -30.46 14.70 -25.79
C ASN A 516 -31.73 15.08 -26.59
N GLY A 517 -32.88 14.54 -26.18
CA GLY A 517 -34.18 14.81 -26.80
C GLY A 517 -34.47 14.00 -28.08
N ILE A 518 -33.56 13.11 -28.51
CA ILE A 518 -33.78 12.18 -29.61
C ILE A 518 -34.60 10.99 -29.11
N ARG A 519 -35.70 10.68 -29.80
CA ARG A 519 -36.45 9.44 -29.58
C ARG A 519 -35.72 8.28 -30.23
N LEU A 520 -34.69 7.79 -29.54
CA LEU A 520 -33.77 6.79 -30.07
C LEU A 520 -34.47 5.51 -30.54
N LEU A 521 -35.49 5.07 -29.80
CA LEU A 521 -36.25 3.85 -30.11
C LEU A 521 -37.21 4.00 -31.30
N ASP A 522 -37.47 5.23 -31.75
CA ASP A 522 -38.31 5.51 -32.93
C ASP A 522 -37.48 5.52 -34.23
N GLN A 523 -36.16 5.34 -34.14
CA GLN A 523 -35.26 5.33 -35.30
C GLN A 523 -35.12 3.93 -35.91
N PRO A 524 -34.76 3.80 -37.19
CA PRO A 524 -34.51 2.49 -37.81
C PRO A 524 -33.43 1.70 -37.04
N SER A 525 -33.69 0.41 -36.78
CA SER A 525 -32.80 -0.47 -36.01
C SER A 525 -31.37 -0.49 -36.55
N GLU A 526 -31.21 -0.51 -37.87
CA GLU A 526 -29.90 -0.49 -38.54
C GLU A 526 -29.08 0.78 -38.22
N CYS A 527 -29.76 1.92 -38.01
CA CYS A 527 -29.10 3.16 -37.61
C CYS A 527 -28.67 3.13 -36.14
N ILE A 528 -29.46 2.51 -35.25
CA ILE A 528 -29.12 2.33 -33.84
C ILE A 528 -27.89 1.40 -33.70
N GLU A 529 -27.83 0.31 -34.47
CA GLU A 529 -26.67 -0.58 -34.45
C GLU A 529 -25.40 0.09 -34.99
N LYS A 530 -25.52 0.87 -36.06
CA LYS A 530 -24.41 1.68 -36.61
C LYS A 530 -23.92 2.72 -35.59
N ILE A 531 -24.79 3.36 -34.83
CA ILE A 531 -24.35 4.34 -33.81
C ILE A 531 -23.65 3.68 -32.62
N LEU A 532 -24.11 2.49 -32.21
CA LEU A 532 -23.50 1.70 -31.13
C LEU A 532 -22.10 1.15 -31.51
N SER A 533 -21.84 0.93 -32.80
CA SER A 533 -20.51 0.61 -33.35
C SER A 533 -19.60 1.84 -33.56
N GLY A 534 -20.04 3.03 -33.15
CA GLY A 534 -19.26 4.27 -33.21
C GLY A 534 -19.35 5.03 -34.54
N LYS A 535 -20.22 4.60 -35.48
CA LYS A 535 -20.48 5.36 -36.72
C LYS A 535 -21.44 6.51 -36.46
N LYS A 536 -21.35 7.58 -37.26
CA LYS A 536 -22.35 8.66 -37.26
C LYS A 536 -23.50 8.28 -38.22
N VAL A 537 -24.74 8.51 -37.79
CA VAL A 537 -25.96 8.17 -38.53
C VAL A 537 -26.91 9.35 -38.55
N GLU A 538 -27.75 9.45 -39.58
CA GLU A 538 -28.79 10.47 -39.62
C GLU A 538 -29.99 10.02 -38.78
N PHE A 539 -30.37 10.84 -37.80
CA PHE A 539 -31.59 10.65 -37.02
C PHE A 539 -32.56 11.80 -37.25
N THR A 540 -33.84 11.46 -37.34
CA THR A 540 -34.92 12.45 -37.42
C THR A 540 -35.31 12.91 -36.02
N THR A 541 -35.26 14.22 -35.80
CA THR A 541 -35.73 14.83 -34.55
C THR A 541 -37.25 14.97 -34.54
N ASN A 542 -37.83 15.27 -33.37
CA ASN A 542 -39.27 15.55 -33.21
C ASN A 542 -39.81 16.69 -34.12
N SER A 543 -38.91 17.47 -34.74
CA SER A 543 -39.24 18.53 -35.69
C SER A 543 -39.31 18.07 -37.16
N GLY A 544 -39.14 16.76 -37.42
CA GLY A 544 -39.11 16.19 -38.78
C GLY A 544 -37.80 16.44 -39.54
N LYS A 545 -36.81 17.11 -38.92
CA LYS A 545 -35.50 17.42 -39.53
C LYS A 545 -34.46 16.34 -39.20
N GLY A 546 -33.72 15.90 -40.22
CA GLY A 546 -32.60 14.97 -40.12
C GLY A 546 -31.31 15.66 -39.66
N TYR A 547 -30.61 15.05 -38.70
CA TYR A 547 -29.31 15.52 -38.23
C TYR A 547 -28.31 14.38 -38.16
N LEU A 548 -27.06 14.67 -38.52
CA LEU A 548 -25.96 13.74 -38.35
C LEU A 548 -25.66 13.57 -36.85
N THR A 549 -25.95 12.39 -36.31
CA THR A 549 -25.85 12.07 -34.89
C THR A 549 -24.74 11.05 -34.64
N GLY A 550 -23.93 11.29 -33.61
CA GLY A 550 -22.90 10.35 -33.15
C GLY A 550 -23.04 10.02 -31.67
N LEU A 551 -22.51 8.88 -31.24
CA LEU A 551 -22.44 8.49 -29.85
C LEU A 551 -21.08 8.90 -29.26
N CYS A 552 -21.07 9.66 -28.17
CA CYS A 552 -19.85 10.10 -27.51
C CYS A 552 -19.86 9.79 -26.01
N LYS A 553 -18.66 9.76 -25.42
CA LYS A 553 -18.47 9.64 -23.98
C LYS A 553 -18.62 11.00 -23.33
N THR A 554 -19.36 11.08 -22.22
CA THR A 554 -19.53 12.30 -21.41
C THR A 554 -19.19 12.01 -19.95
N PRO A 555 -18.91 13.03 -19.13
CA PRO A 555 -18.71 12.85 -17.68
C PRO A 555 -19.90 12.21 -16.95
N LEU A 556 -21.11 12.32 -17.52
CA LEU A 556 -22.36 11.78 -16.97
C LEU A 556 -22.78 10.42 -17.58
N GLY A 557 -21.96 9.83 -18.46
CA GLY A 557 -22.27 8.55 -19.10
C GLY A 557 -22.02 8.56 -20.61
N TRP A 558 -22.98 8.09 -21.39
CA TRP A 558 -22.98 8.16 -22.84
C TRP A 558 -23.96 9.23 -23.32
N GLY A 559 -23.65 9.92 -24.41
CA GLY A 559 -24.49 10.97 -24.96
C GLY A 559 -24.59 10.90 -26.49
N LEU A 560 -25.75 11.27 -27.03
CA LEU A 560 -25.94 11.48 -28.46
C LEU A 560 -25.60 12.93 -28.83
N THR A 561 -24.60 13.12 -29.67
CA THR A 561 -24.20 14.43 -30.20
C THR A 561 -24.83 14.71 -31.54
N ILE A 562 -25.47 15.87 -31.67
CA ILE A 562 -26.10 16.36 -32.90
C ILE A 562 -25.09 17.26 -33.64
N GLY A 563 -24.77 16.93 -34.89
CA GLY A 563 -23.92 17.72 -35.79
C GLY A 563 -24.69 18.76 -36.62
N LYS A 564 -23.98 19.50 -37.50
CA LYS A 564 -24.57 20.53 -38.38
C LYS A 564 -25.69 19.95 -39.26
N GLN A 565 -26.74 20.75 -39.46
CA GLN A 565 -27.87 20.47 -40.35
C GLN A 565 -27.37 20.26 -41.79
N ILE A 566 -27.74 19.15 -42.42
CA ILE A 566 -27.51 18.95 -43.86
C ILE A 566 -28.69 19.58 -44.57
N GLN A 567 -28.47 20.63 -45.38
CA GLN A 567 -29.51 21.18 -46.24
C GLN A 567 -29.87 20.12 -47.29
N SER A 568 -31.16 19.74 -47.34
CA SER A 568 -31.71 18.93 -48.42
C SER A 568 -31.68 19.75 -49.71
N SER A 569 -30.73 19.46 -50.61
CA SER A 569 -30.82 19.86 -52.01
C SER A 569 -31.91 19.02 -52.66
N THR A 570 -33.12 19.57 -52.74
CA THR A 570 -34.10 19.17 -53.75
C THR A 570 -33.55 19.59 -55.11
N ASP A 571 -32.92 18.67 -55.85
CA ASP A 571 -32.79 18.81 -57.30
C ASP A 571 -33.83 17.91 -57.97
N SER A 572 -34.92 18.56 -58.36
CA SER A 572 -35.81 18.09 -59.41
C SER A 572 -35.25 18.59 -60.74
N SER A 573 -34.85 17.64 -61.59
CA SER A 573 -34.87 17.68 -63.07
C SER A 573 -34.21 18.84 -63.81
N ALA A 574 -33.18 18.54 -64.63
CA ALA A 574 -33.14 18.94 -66.05
C ALA A 574 -31.96 18.29 -66.82
N THR A 575 -32.32 17.29 -67.63
CA THR A 575 -31.97 17.10 -69.06
C THR A 575 -30.52 17.04 -69.56
N LEU A 576 -30.31 15.94 -70.31
CA LEU A 576 -29.31 15.56 -71.34
C LEU A 576 -28.01 14.91 -70.87
#